data_AF-A0A8T3KJC0-F1
#
_entry.id   AF-A0A8T3KJC0-F1
#
_cell.length_a   1.000
_cell.length_b   1.000
_cell.length_c   1.000
_cell.angle_alpha   90.00
_cell.angle_beta   90.00
_cell.angle_gamma   90.00
#
_symmetry.space_group_name_H-M   'P 1'
#
loop_
_entity.id
_entity.type
_entity.pdbx_description
1 polymer ?
#
loop_
_entity_poly.entity_id
_entity_poly.type
_entity_poly.pdbx_seq_one_letter_code
_entity_poly.pdbx_strand_id
1 'polypeptide(L)'
;MKIPYGFIADNSGRITVDKAQAEVVQMIYRGYLAGNSLGGLAKMLESKQIPSPSGNTKWGRAAIDKLLSNSKYVPHIVSLELYTEVQFEKAARSNQQLNNDGTTQRKATRYNSQNVLSGLLVCAECGANYRRITQASGEVVWRCANRVERRGCRRSPSVAEQDIIYLICCELGMDTFDAEHVRSSLDRILIYDTGSVSFEYKHIQRFSTL
;
A
#
# COMPACT_ATOMS: atom_id res chain seq x y z
N MET A 1 -32.23 -0.53 -8.45
CA MET A 1 -30.75 -0.39 -8.56
C MET A 1 -30.34 0.81 -7.70
N LYS A 2 -29.45 0.66 -6.71
CA LYS A 2 -29.05 1.79 -5.84
C LYS A 2 -28.06 2.69 -6.60
N ILE A 3 -28.32 3.99 -6.63
CA ILE A 3 -27.42 4.99 -7.24
C ILE A 3 -26.10 5.00 -6.44
N PRO A 4 -24.93 4.85 -7.07
CA PRO A 4 -23.66 4.92 -6.36
C PRO A 4 -23.40 6.32 -5.80
N TYR A 5 -22.67 6.39 -4.68
CA TYR A 5 -22.22 7.65 -4.09
C TYR A 5 -21.39 8.45 -5.09
N GLY A 6 -21.60 9.75 -5.24
CA GLY A 6 -21.02 10.53 -6.34
C GLY A 6 -22.00 10.82 -7.48
N PHE A 7 -23.16 10.15 -7.48
CA PHE A 7 -24.21 10.36 -8.46
C PHE A 7 -25.54 10.67 -7.78
N ILE A 8 -26.37 11.46 -8.46
CA ILE A 8 -27.74 11.79 -8.06
C ILE A 8 -28.68 11.58 -9.25
N ALA A 9 -29.95 11.27 -8.99
CA ALA A 9 -30.98 11.32 -10.02
C ALA A 9 -31.62 12.71 -9.98
N ASP A 10 -31.70 13.36 -11.15
CA ASP A 10 -32.46 14.60 -11.29
C ASP A 10 -33.97 14.34 -11.29
N ASN A 11 -34.75 15.42 -11.34
CA ASN A 11 -36.22 15.37 -11.35
C ASN A 11 -36.79 14.61 -12.56
N SER A 12 -36.00 14.38 -13.61
CA SER A 12 -36.38 13.61 -14.80
C SER A 12 -35.95 12.14 -14.72
N GLY A 13 -35.33 11.72 -13.61
CA GLY A 13 -34.80 10.38 -13.43
C GLY A 13 -33.45 10.14 -14.14
N ARG A 14 -32.84 11.17 -14.72
CA ARG A 14 -31.50 11.06 -15.32
C ARG A 14 -30.45 11.10 -14.22
N ILE A 15 -29.44 10.24 -14.34
CA ILE A 15 -28.34 10.18 -13.39
C ILE A 15 -27.30 11.22 -13.79
N THR A 16 -26.98 12.14 -12.88
CA THR A 16 -25.95 13.17 -13.03
C THR A 16 -24.91 13.05 -11.92
N VAL A 17 -23.76 13.69 -12.10
CA VAL A 17 -22.68 13.68 -11.11
C VAL A 17 -22.97 14.72 -10.03
N ASP A 18 -22.96 14.29 -8.77
CA ASP A 18 -22.90 15.20 -7.62
C ASP A 18 -21.45 15.63 -7.45
N LYS A 19 -21.16 16.90 -7.75
CA LYS A 19 -19.80 17.44 -7.75
C LYS A 19 -19.11 17.27 -6.39
N ALA A 20 -19.81 17.53 -5.29
CA ALA A 20 -19.22 17.45 -3.96
C ALA A 20 -18.88 16.00 -3.59
N GLN A 21 -19.79 15.06 -3.88
CA GLN A 21 -19.52 13.64 -3.64
C GLN A 21 -18.46 13.08 -4.60
N ALA A 22 -18.41 13.57 -5.84
CA ALA A 22 -17.40 13.18 -6.84
C ALA A 22 -15.99 13.59 -6.41
N GLU A 23 -15.81 14.77 -5.84
CA GLU A 23 -14.54 15.21 -5.26
C GLU A 23 -14.09 14.28 -4.12
N VAL A 24 -15.02 13.82 -3.28
CA VAL A 24 -14.73 12.82 -2.24
C VAL A 24 -14.29 11.49 -2.85
N VAL A 25 -14.96 11.01 -3.90
CA VAL A 25 -14.57 9.77 -4.60
C VAL A 25 -13.15 9.92 -5.16
N GLN A 26 -12.84 11.01 -5.87
CA GLN A 26 -11.50 11.26 -6.41
C GLN A 26 -10.43 11.33 -5.30
N MET A 27 -10.74 12.00 -4.18
CA MET A 27 -9.86 12.07 -3.02
C MET A 27 -9.58 10.69 -2.43
N ILE A 28 -10.59 9.80 -2.36
CA ILE A 28 -10.42 8.43 -1.86
C ILE A 28 -9.49 7.62 -2.79
N TYR A 29 -9.66 7.72 -4.11
CA TYR A 29 -8.79 7.06 -5.09
C TYR A 29 -7.34 7.54 -4.96
N ARG A 30 -7.10 8.85 -4.99
CA ARG A 30 -5.76 9.44 -4.86
C ARG A 30 -5.13 9.12 -3.50
N GLY A 31 -5.88 9.24 -2.42
CA GLY A 31 -5.41 8.92 -1.08
C GLY A 31 -4.99 7.45 -0.95
N TYR A 32 -5.72 6.53 -1.59
CA TYR A 32 -5.34 5.11 -1.61
C TYR A 32 -3.99 4.88 -2.30
N LEU A 33 -3.77 5.51 -3.47
CA LEU A 33 -2.50 5.44 -4.19
C LEU A 33 -1.34 6.08 -3.40
N ALA A 34 -1.61 7.17 -2.68
CA ALA A 34 -0.67 7.81 -1.74
C ALA A 34 -0.41 6.97 -0.46
N GLY A 35 -0.58 5.65 -0.51
CA GLY A 35 -0.23 4.75 0.60
C GLY A 35 -1.26 4.62 1.72
N ASN A 36 -2.39 5.32 1.71
CA ASN A 36 -3.36 5.22 2.80
C ASN A 36 -4.02 3.83 2.83
N SER A 37 -4.06 3.21 4.01
CA SER A 37 -4.89 2.02 4.20
C SER A 37 -6.38 2.39 4.17
N LEU A 38 -7.27 1.42 3.92
CA LEU A 38 -8.71 1.62 4.01
C LEU A 38 -9.15 2.20 5.37
N GLY A 39 -8.44 1.82 6.45
CA GLY A 39 -8.68 2.38 7.77
C GLY A 39 -8.15 3.81 7.93
N GLY A 40 -7.02 4.12 7.30
CA GLY A 40 -6.49 5.49 7.23
C GLY A 40 -7.45 6.42 6.49
N LEU A 41 -7.94 5.99 5.33
CA LEU A 41 -8.96 6.71 4.57
C LEU A 41 -10.25 6.93 5.38
N ALA A 42 -10.72 5.90 6.10
CA ALA A 42 -11.89 6.04 6.97
C ALA A 42 -11.69 7.12 8.05
N LYS A 43 -10.52 7.13 8.72
CA LYS A 43 -10.18 8.16 9.72
C LYS A 43 -10.05 9.55 9.10
N MET A 44 -9.47 9.66 7.91
CA MET A 44 -9.34 10.92 7.17
C MET A 44 -10.72 11.51 6.81
N LEU A 45 -11.65 10.67 6.34
CA LEU A 45 -13.02 11.09 6.02
C LEU A 45 -13.77 11.53 7.29
N GLU A 46 -13.62 10.79 8.39
CA GLU A 46 -14.19 11.12 9.70
C GLU A 46 -13.64 12.45 10.22
N SER A 47 -12.32 12.69 10.15
CA SER A 47 -11.71 13.98 10.58
C SER A 47 -12.15 15.16 9.72
N LYS A 48 -12.46 14.92 8.44
CA LYS A 48 -13.01 15.93 7.52
C LYS A 48 -14.53 16.07 7.63
N GLN A 49 -15.17 15.35 8.56
CA GLN A 49 -16.63 15.37 8.77
C GLN A 49 -17.44 14.99 7.53
N ILE A 50 -16.89 14.11 6.67
CA ILE A 50 -17.55 13.66 5.44
C ILE A 50 -18.40 12.42 5.75
N PRO A 51 -19.75 12.50 5.70
CA PRO A 51 -20.60 11.36 6.03
C PRO A 51 -20.54 10.27 4.96
N SER A 52 -20.75 9.03 5.39
CA SER A 52 -20.86 7.88 4.50
C SER A 52 -22.11 7.95 3.61
N PRO A 53 -22.21 7.13 2.54
CA PRO A 53 -23.41 7.09 1.70
C PRO A 53 -24.69 6.68 2.44
N SER A 54 -24.57 6.12 3.64
CA SER A 54 -25.68 5.76 4.52
C SER A 54 -25.94 6.79 5.63
N GLY A 55 -25.25 7.94 5.62
CA GLY A 55 -25.38 9.00 6.62
C GLY A 55 -24.53 8.83 7.88
N ASN A 56 -23.83 7.70 8.05
CA ASN A 56 -22.96 7.49 9.22
C ASN A 56 -21.74 8.43 9.19
N THR A 57 -21.32 8.91 10.36
CA THR A 57 -20.13 9.76 10.55
C THR A 57 -18.82 9.04 10.22
N LYS A 58 -18.80 7.70 10.35
CA LYS A 58 -17.65 6.86 10.08
C LYS A 58 -17.87 5.95 8.89
N TRP A 59 -16.95 6.01 7.93
CA TRP A 59 -16.93 5.09 6.81
C TRP A 59 -16.40 3.71 7.23
N GLY A 60 -17.10 2.66 6.84
CA GLY A 60 -16.61 1.28 7.01
C GLY A 60 -15.52 0.95 6.00
N ARG A 61 -14.51 0.16 6.41
CA ARG A 61 -13.45 -0.33 5.50
C ARG A 61 -14.01 -1.01 4.25
N ALA A 62 -15.03 -1.85 4.42
CA ALA A 62 -15.70 -2.55 3.33
C ALA A 62 -16.44 -1.59 2.38
N ALA A 63 -16.92 -0.44 2.87
CA ALA A 63 -17.57 0.57 2.02
C ALA A 63 -16.54 1.27 1.12
N ILE A 64 -15.40 1.65 1.69
CA ILE A 64 -14.28 2.25 0.94
C ILE A 64 -13.72 1.23 -0.06
N ASP A 65 -13.55 -0.03 0.34
CA ASP A 65 -13.08 -1.09 -0.54
C ASP A 65 -14.00 -1.29 -1.76
N LYS A 66 -15.32 -1.37 -1.53
CA LYS A 66 -16.33 -1.45 -2.59
C LYS A 66 -16.33 -0.22 -3.49
N LEU A 67 -16.13 0.97 -2.94
CA LEU A 67 -16.02 2.21 -3.70
C LEU A 67 -14.81 2.17 -4.65
N LEU A 68 -13.64 1.75 -4.16
CA LEU A 68 -12.42 1.62 -4.96
C LEU A 68 -12.51 0.53 -6.04
N SER A 69 -13.41 -0.45 -5.90
CA SER A 69 -13.62 -1.51 -6.89
C SER A 69 -14.72 -1.18 -7.91
N ASN A 70 -15.52 -0.13 -7.70
CA ASN A 70 -16.70 0.14 -8.51
C ASN A 70 -16.36 0.83 -9.83
N SER A 71 -16.40 0.08 -10.93
CA SER A 71 -16.12 0.59 -12.28
C SER A 71 -17.12 1.63 -12.79
N LYS A 72 -18.29 1.79 -12.16
CA LYS A 72 -19.29 2.81 -12.55
C LYS A 72 -18.80 4.25 -12.42
N TYR A 73 -17.69 4.47 -11.70
CA TYR A 73 -17.05 5.79 -11.62
C TYR A 73 -16.27 6.16 -12.88
N VAL A 74 -15.96 5.19 -13.75
CA VAL A 74 -15.24 5.42 -15.01
C VAL A 74 -16.26 5.63 -16.15
N PRO A 75 -16.09 6.64 -17.03
CA PRO A 75 -15.10 7.72 -17.01
C PRO A 75 -15.59 8.99 -16.27
N HIS A 76 -16.77 8.93 -15.64
CA HIS A 76 -17.50 10.14 -15.21
C HIS A 76 -16.92 10.86 -13.99
N ILE A 77 -16.34 10.12 -13.03
CA ILE A 77 -15.78 10.67 -11.78
C ILE A 77 -14.27 10.42 -11.72
N VAL A 78 -13.79 9.27 -12.21
CA VAL A 78 -12.36 8.93 -12.27
C VAL A 78 -11.98 8.49 -13.68
N SER A 79 -10.73 8.76 -14.08
CA SER A 79 -10.19 8.30 -15.36
C SER A 79 -9.98 6.78 -15.35
N LEU A 80 -9.93 6.17 -16.54
CA LEU A 80 -9.57 4.76 -16.69
C LEU A 80 -8.19 4.46 -16.10
N GLU A 81 -7.25 5.37 -16.30
CA GLU A 81 -5.89 5.31 -15.76
C GLU A 81 -5.91 5.22 -14.23
N LEU A 82 -6.53 6.20 -13.55
CA LEU A 82 -6.61 6.24 -12.09
C LEU A 82 -7.31 4.99 -11.52
N TYR A 83 -8.37 4.52 -12.19
CA TYR A 83 -9.06 3.30 -11.77
C TYR A 83 -8.16 2.07 -11.89
N THR A 84 -7.43 1.96 -13.00
CA THR A 84 -6.53 0.85 -13.31
C THR A 84 -5.36 0.79 -12.34
N GLU A 85 -4.72 1.92 -12.05
CA GLU A 85 -3.65 2.01 -11.04
C GLU A 85 -4.14 1.55 -9.66
N VAL A 86 -5.34 1.97 -9.25
CA VAL A 86 -5.93 1.51 -7.99
C VAL A 86 -6.18 0.00 -8.00
N GLN A 87 -6.62 -0.60 -9.11
CA GLN A 87 -6.81 -2.05 -9.17
C GLN A 87 -5.48 -2.80 -9.04
N PHE A 88 -4.42 -2.32 -9.70
CA PHE A 88 -3.08 -2.90 -9.54
C PHE A 88 -2.57 -2.78 -8.11
N GLU A 89 -2.71 -1.60 -7.49
CA GLU A 89 -2.29 -1.39 -6.11
C GLU A 89 -3.11 -2.26 -5.14
N LYS A 90 -4.42 -2.44 -5.37
CA LYS A 90 -5.26 -3.36 -4.58
C LYS A 90 -4.76 -4.81 -4.69
N ALA A 91 -4.43 -5.26 -5.90
CA ALA A 91 -3.88 -6.59 -6.11
C ALA A 91 -2.50 -6.75 -5.44
N ALA A 92 -1.65 -5.72 -5.51
CA ALA A 92 -0.36 -5.69 -4.84
C ALA A 92 -0.51 -5.77 -3.31
N ARG A 93 -1.44 -4.99 -2.72
CA ARG A 93 -1.74 -4.97 -1.28
C ARG A 93 -2.51 -6.20 -0.80
N SER A 94 -3.04 -7.02 -1.70
CA SER A 94 -3.71 -8.27 -1.34
C SER A 94 -2.75 -9.18 -0.60
N ASN A 95 -3.20 -9.75 0.52
CA ASN A 95 -2.45 -10.75 1.29
C ASN A 95 -2.47 -12.14 0.63
N GLN A 96 -3.08 -12.26 -0.56
CA GLN A 96 -3.20 -13.49 -1.33
C GLN A 96 -2.32 -13.40 -2.57
N GLN A 97 -1.62 -14.49 -2.87
CA GLN A 97 -0.88 -14.70 -4.10
C GLN A 97 -1.49 -15.89 -4.83
N LEU A 98 -1.84 -15.69 -6.10
CA LEU A 98 -2.21 -16.75 -7.01
C LEU A 98 -0.93 -17.43 -7.49
N ASN A 99 -0.88 -18.74 -7.34
CA ASN A 99 0.17 -19.59 -7.87
C ASN A 99 -0.15 -19.97 -9.33
N ASN A 100 0.86 -20.43 -10.06
CA ASN A 100 0.69 -20.84 -11.48
C ASN A 100 -0.28 -22.02 -11.66
N ASP A 101 -0.49 -22.81 -10.60
CA ASP A 101 -1.43 -23.94 -10.56
C ASP A 101 -2.87 -23.51 -10.21
N GLY A 102 -3.14 -22.21 -10.08
CA GLY A 102 -4.44 -21.65 -9.70
C GLY A 102 -4.72 -21.69 -8.20
N THR A 103 -3.83 -22.26 -7.37
CA THR A 103 -3.99 -22.23 -5.91
C THR A 103 -3.68 -20.85 -5.36
N THR A 104 -4.28 -20.50 -4.22
CA THR A 104 -4.02 -19.24 -3.52
C THR A 104 -3.24 -19.50 -2.24
N GLN A 105 -2.07 -18.89 -2.11
CA GLN A 105 -1.29 -18.88 -0.87
C GLN A 105 -1.30 -17.50 -0.22
N ARG A 106 -1.16 -17.44 1.10
CA ARG A 106 -0.96 -16.16 1.78
C ARG A 106 0.45 -15.65 1.50
N LYS A 107 0.57 -14.39 1.08
CA LYS A 107 1.87 -13.72 0.95
C LYS A 107 2.60 -13.74 2.29
N ALA A 108 3.92 -13.94 2.24
CA ALA A 108 4.79 -13.87 3.42
C ALA A 108 4.83 -12.46 4.02
N THR A 109 4.55 -11.43 3.21
CA THR A 109 4.42 -10.03 3.61
C THR A 109 2.97 -9.59 3.58
N ARG A 110 2.63 -8.63 4.45
CA ARG A 110 1.37 -7.91 4.40
C ARG A 110 1.69 -6.44 4.21
N TYR A 111 0.86 -5.75 3.44
CA TYR A 111 0.95 -4.31 3.32
C TYR A 111 0.84 -3.64 4.69
N ASN A 112 1.81 -2.79 5.03
CA ASN A 112 1.80 -2.00 6.26
C ASN A 112 1.83 -0.51 5.90
N SER A 113 0.74 0.20 6.17
CA SER A 113 0.67 1.65 5.92
C SER A 113 1.49 2.48 6.91
N GLN A 114 1.88 1.92 8.05
CA GLN A 114 2.59 2.66 9.10
C GLN A 114 4.11 2.51 9.04
N ASN A 115 4.61 1.47 8.37
CA ASN A 115 6.05 1.22 8.30
C ASN A 115 6.37 0.60 6.93
N VAL A 116 6.93 1.41 6.02
CA VAL A 116 7.21 1.00 4.63
C VAL A 116 8.26 -0.10 4.55
N LEU A 117 9.19 -0.16 5.51
CA LEU A 117 10.23 -1.19 5.57
C LEU A 117 9.66 -2.59 5.88
N SER A 118 8.49 -2.64 6.52
CA SER A 118 7.83 -3.90 6.85
C SER A 118 7.41 -4.64 5.59
N GLY A 119 8.12 -5.73 5.29
CA GLY A 119 7.91 -6.54 4.08
C GLY A 119 8.70 -6.07 2.86
N LEU A 120 9.49 -5.00 2.98
CA LEU A 120 10.45 -4.59 1.96
C LEU A 120 11.82 -5.28 2.16
N LEU A 121 12.20 -5.50 3.43
CA LEU A 121 13.47 -6.10 3.82
C LEU A 121 13.42 -7.63 3.77
N VAL A 122 14.27 -8.23 2.94
CA VAL A 122 14.30 -9.68 2.67
C VAL A 122 15.71 -10.23 2.93
N CYS A 123 15.80 -11.39 3.56
CA CYS A 123 17.06 -12.09 3.72
C CYS A 123 17.48 -12.74 2.40
N ALA A 124 18.64 -12.36 1.86
CA ALA A 124 19.17 -12.93 0.62
C ALA A 124 19.45 -14.44 0.74
N GLU A 125 19.78 -14.92 1.95
CA GLU A 125 20.13 -16.32 2.18
C GLU A 125 18.93 -17.27 2.21
N CYS A 126 17.81 -16.85 2.78
CA CYS A 126 16.68 -17.75 3.03
C CYS A 126 15.33 -17.25 2.49
N GLY A 127 15.31 -16.08 1.86
CA GLY A 127 14.12 -15.45 1.29
C GLY A 127 13.07 -15.00 2.32
N ALA A 128 13.30 -15.22 3.63
CA ALA A 128 12.38 -14.75 4.66
C ALA A 128 12.53 -13.24 4.89
N ASN A 129 11.41 -12.59 5.17
CA ASN A 129 11.41 -11.16 5.52
C ASN A 129 12.11 -10.90 6.85
N TYR A 130 12.64 -9.70 7.01
CA TYR A 130 13.07 -9.20 8.30
C TYR A 130 11.88 -8.73 9.14
N ARG A 131 12.00 -8.87 10.46
CA ARG A 131 11.05 -8.40 11.47
C ARG A 131 11.66 -7.23 12.23
N ARG A 132 10.85 -6.19 12.40
CA ARG A 132 11.15 -5.04 13.27
C ARG A 132 11.05 -5.47 14.73
N ILE A 133 12.10 -5.21 15.51
CA ILE A 133 12.20 -5.57 16.92
C ILE A 133 12.69 -4.35 17.70
N THR A 134 11.90 -3.92 18.67
CA THR A 134 12.32 -2.92 19.65
C THR A 134 13.10 -3.62 20.75
N GLN A 135 14.36 -3.24 20.96
CA GLN A 135 15.20 -3.75 22.03
C GLN A 135 14.84 -3.12 23.37
N ALA A 136 15.35 -3.70 24.47
CA ALA A 136 15.18 -3.14 25.82
C ALA A 136 15.77 -1.72 25.96
N SER A 137 16.79 -1.39 25.15
CA SER A 137 17.36 -0.04 25.07
C SER A 137 16.43 0.99 24.41
N GLY A 138 15.32 0.56 23.79
CA GLY A 138 14.47 1.38 22.94
C GLY A 138 14.92 1.44 21.48
N GLU A 139 16.13 0.97 21.17
CA GLU A 139 16.64 0.90 19.80
C GLU A 139 15.83 -0.08 18.95
N VAL A 140 15.61 0.25 17.69
CA VAL A 140 14.88 -0.58 16.75
C VAL A 140 15.85 -1.24 15.78
N VAL A 141 15.80 -2.57 15.74
CA VAL A 141 16.59 -3.38 14.81
C VAL A 141 15.71 -4.30 13.98
N TRP A 142 16.22 -4.69 12.83
CA TRP A 142 15.61 -5.63 11.91
C TRP A 142 16.38 -6.95 11.97
N ARG A 143 15.65 -8.07 12.11
CA ARG A 143 16.23 -9.43 12.09
C ARG A 143 15.43 -10.37 11.21
N CYS A 144 16.10 -11.25 10.48
CA CYS A 144 15.47 -12.28 9.65
C CYS A 144 14.43 -13.09 10.43
N ALA A 145 13.21 -13.24 9.89
CA ALA A 145 12.11 -13.96 10.54
C ALA A 145 12.47 -15.42 10.85
N ASN A 146 13.14 -16.14 9.95
CA ASN A 146 13.54 -17.53 10.21
C ASN A 146 14.56 -17.63 11.36
N ARG A 147 15.41 -16.61 11.55
CA ARG A 147 16.34 -16.54 12.70
C ARG A 147 15.61 -16.37 14.02
N VAL A 148 14.58 -15.52 14.05
CA VAL A 148 13.87 -15.19 15.29
C VAL A 148 12.73 -16.15 15.62
N GLU A 149 11.98 -16.63 14.63
CA GLU A 149 10.80 -17.48 14.83
C GLU A 149 11.11 -18.98 14.73
N ARG A 150 12.06 -19.37 13.85
CA ARG A 150 12.34 -20.78 13.52
C ARG A 150 13.74 -21.25 13.89
N ARG A 151 14.55 -20.40 14.54
CA ARG A 151 15.96 -20.66 14.92
C ARG A 151 16.87 -21.13 13.75
N GLY A 152 16.49 -20.82 12.51
CA GLY A 152 17.30 -21.05 11.29
C GLY A 152 18.17 -19.83 10.91
N CYS A 153 18.82 -19.85 9.75
CA CYS A 153 19.50 -18.68 9.15
C CYS A 153 20.44 -17.91 10.13
N ARG A 154 21.41 -18.61 10.72
CA ARG A 154 22.24 -18.09 11.83
C ARG A 154 23.20 -16.96 11.46
N ARG A 155 23.56 -16.85 10.18
CA ARG A 155 24.48 -15.80 9.68
C ARG A 155 23.76 -14.51 9.29
N SER A 156 22.43 -14.49 9.24
CA SER A 156 21.70 -13.26 8.90
C SER A 156 21.98 -12.15 9.93
N PRO A 157 22.38 -10.95 9.50
CA PRO A 157 22.75 -9.87 10.41
C PRO A 157 21.53 -9.32 11.16
N SER A 158 21.79 -8.65 12.29
CA SER A 158 20.84 -7.69 12.87
C SER A 158 21.21 -6.33 12.32
N VAL A 159 20.27 -5.60 11.72
CA VAL A 159 20.54 -4.30 11.09
C VAL A 159 19.73 -3.21 11.79
N ALA A 160 20.34 -2.07 12.14
CA ALA A 160 19.61 -0.99 12.77
C ALA A 160 18.63 -0.32 11.79
N GLU A 161 17.47 0.13 12.28
CA GLU A 161 16.49 0.83 11.45
C GLU A 161 17.10 2.10 10.83
N GLN A 162 17.96 2.80 11.57
CA GLN A 162 18.60 4.02 11.11
C GLN A 162 19.60 3.77 9.96
N ASP A 163 20.34 2.65 9.99
CA ASP A 163 21.29 2.30 8.92
C ASP A 163 20.55 2.00 7.62
N ILE A 164 19.45 1.26 7.71
CA ILE A 164 18.60 0.95 6.55
C ILE A 164 18.01 2.23 5.96
N ILE A 165 17.50 3.13 6.81
CA ILE A 165 16.97 4.42 6.38
C ILE A 165 18.05 5.23 5.66
N TYR A 166 19.25 5.32 6.23
CA TYR A 166 20.37 6.02 5.61
C TYR A 166 20.72 5.45 4.24
N LEU A 167 20.87 4.12 4.13
CA LEU A 167 21.18 3.46 2.87
C LEU A 167 20.12 3.71 1.81
N ILE A 168 18.84 3.66 2.18
CA ILE A 168 17.72 3.95 1.27
C ILE A 168 17.76 5.41 0.79
N CYS A 169 17.99 6.35 1.70
CA CYS A 169 18.10 7.77 1.34
C CYS A 169 19.26 8.01 0.37
N CYS A 170 20.43 7.41 0.62
CA CYS A 170 21.55 7.48 -0.30
C CYS A 170 21.22 6.87 -1.67
N GLU A 171 20.62 5.68 -1.70
CA GLU A 171 20.28 4.97 -2.93
C GLU A 171 19.28 5.74 -3.80
N LEU A 172 18.27 6.37 -3.19
CA LEU A 172 17.22 7.10 -3.89
C LEU A 172 17.52 8.60 -4.06
N GLY A 173 18.69 9.07 -3.59
CA GLY A 173 19.07 10.48 -3.66
C GLY A 173 18.15 11.40 -2.85
N MET A 174 17.70 10.95 -1.68
CA MET A 174 16.79 11.70 -0.80
C MET A 174 17.53 12.34 0.37
N ASP A 175 17.26 13.62 0.64
CA ASP A 175 17.80 14.31 1.83
C ASP A 175 17.11 13.87 3.13
N THR A 176 15.84 13.50 3.04
CA THR A 176 15.03 13.02 4.17
C THR A 176 14.24 11.78 3.76
N PHE A 177 13.92 10.92 4.73
CA PHE A 177 13.23 9.67 4.45
C PHE A 177 11.78 9.90 4.03
N ASP A 178 11.46 9.59 2.78
CA ASP A 178 10.11 9.64 2.23
C ASP A 178 9.55 8.23 2.03
N ALA A 179 8.60 7.84 2.89
CA ALA A 179 7.97 6.52 2.83
C ALA A 179 7.10 6.30 1.59
N GLU A 180 6.58 7.36 0.97
CA GLU A 180 5.81 7.28 -0.27
C GLU A 180 6.75 7.05 -1.46
N HIS A 181 7.84 7.80 -1.54
CA HIS A 181 8.86 7.61 -2.57
C HIS A 181 9.51 6.23 -2.51
N VAL A 182 9.84 5.74 -1.31
CA VAL A 182 10.36 4.37 -1.13
C VAL A 182 9.35 3.33 -1.64
N ARG A 183 8.07 3.52 -1.34
CA ARG A 183 7.00 2.60 -1.74
C ARG A 183 6.79 2.60 -3.25
N SER A 184 6.94 3.73 -3.93
CA SER A 184 6.77 3.79 -5.39
C SER A 184 8.01 3.32 -6.15
N SER A 185 9.20 3.45 -5.56
CA SER A 185 10.48 3.12 -6.22
C SER A 185 10.93 1.67 -6.03
N LEU A 186 10.84 1.12 -4.81
CA LEU A 186 11.48 -0.15 -4.46
C LEU A 186 10.48 -1.32 -4.36
N ASP A 187 10.86 -2.48 -4.88
CA ASP A 187 10.13 -3.76 -4.71
C ASP A 187 10.68 -4.55 -3.52
N ARG A 188 12.01 -4.70 -3.42
CA ARG A 188 12.68 -5.42 -2.33
C ARG A 188 14.03 -4.80 -1.98
N ILE A 189 14.45 -5.04 -0.75
CA ILE A 189 15.78 -4.74 -0.25
C ILE A 189 16.37 -6.04 0.28
N LEU A 190 17.38 -6.56 -0.39
CA LEU A 190 18.03 -7.82 -0.02
C LEU A 190 19.17 -7.56 0.96
N ILE A 191 19.15 -8.24 2.10
CA ILE A 191 20.20 -8.17 3.13
C ILE A 191 20.96 -9.50 3.11
N TYR A 192 22.25 -9.43 2.79
CA TYR A 192 23.16 -10.57 2.71
C TYR A 192 23.77 -10.89 4.07
N ASP A 193 24.29 -12.11 4.24
CA ASP A 193 24.94 -12.52 5.49
C ASP A 193 26.23 -11.75 5.81
N THR A 194 26.86 -11.19 4.79
CA THR A 194 28.00 -10.26 4.88
C THR A 194 27.62 -8.89 5.47
N GLY A 195 26.34 -8.57 5.55
CA GLY A 195 25.84 -7.24 5.91
C GLY A 195 25.68 -6.29 4.72
N SER A 196 26.08 -6.68 3.50
CA SER A 196 25.79 -5.87 2.31
C SER A 196 24.31 -5.86 1.98
N VAL A 197 23.86 -4.80 1.31
CA VAL A 197 22.47 -4.57 0.92
C VAL A 197 22.39 -4.34 -0.59
N SER A 198 21.38 -4.90 -1.25
CA SER A 198 21.02 -4.56 -2.63
C SER A 198 19.55 -4.16 -2.75
N PHE A 199 19.25 -3.35 -3.76
CA PHE A 199 17.94 -2.77 -4.00
C PHE A 199 17.34 -3.31 -5.29
N GLU A 200 16.14 -3.85 -5.21
CA GLU A 200 15.34 -4.24 -6.37
C GLU A 200 14.26 -3.19 -6.58
N TYR A 201 14.20 -2.63 -7.80
CA TYR A 201 13.25 -1.57 -8.15
C TYR A 201 11.97 -2.16 -8.72
N LYS A 202 10.85 -1.45 -8.50
CA LYS A 202 9.62 -1.76 -9.22
C LYS A 202 9.84 -1.53 -10.72
N HIS A 203 9.48 -2.50 -11.54
CA HIS A 203 9.45 -2.31 -12.98
C HIS A 203 8.49 -1.17 -13.31
N ILE A 204 9.02 -0.02 -13.72
CA ILE A 204 8.21 1.08 -14.22
C ILE A 204 7.67 0.62 -15.58
N GLN A 205 6.41 0.14 -15.62
CA GLN A 205 5.69 0.08 -16.88
C GLN A 205 5.35 1.52 -17.28
N ARG A 206 6.34 2.22 -17.85
CA ARG A 206 6.04 3.38 -18.68
C ARG A 206 5.30 2.83 -19.89
N PHE A 207 3.97 2.93 -19.87
CA PHE A 207 3.23 2.89 -21.12
C PHE A 207 3.71 4.09 -21.93
N SER A 208 4.64 3.84 -22.84
CA SER A 208 5.00 4.79 -23.88
C SER A 208 3.72 5.13 -24.62
N THR A 209 3.25 6.35 -24.41
CA THR A 209 2.16 6.94 -25.19
C THR A 209 2.70 7.06 -26.62
N LEU A 210 2.16 6.23 -27.52
CA LEU A 210 2.20 6.46 -28.96
C LEU A 210 1.08 7.43 -29.35
#